data_AF-G0ND25-F1
#
_entry.id   AF-G0ND25-F1
#
_cell.length_a   1.000
_cell.length_b   1.000
_cell.length_c   1.000
_cell.angle_alpha   90.00
_cell.angle_beta   90.00
_cell.angle_gamma   90.00
#
_symmetry.space_group_name_H-M   'P 1'
#
loop_
_entity.id
_entity.type
_entity.pdbx_description
1 polymer ?
#
loop_
_entity_poly.entity_id
_entity_poly.type
_entity_poly.pdbx_seq_one_letter_code
_entity_poly.pdbx_strand_id
1 'polypeptide(L)'
;MFDFIERDGRSFFGHKQIVKLQSKMISDKDWIRVPKSITVEELCVFLQVTHGVRLQLTAKELKRTIEIASRFGFINTVRYCEQQLIKKDEQSKLKLTRKIKLAVKFKLERYLNHLIKQIKSPERLMRILKRLKIEKLSSESMKTFVGKYLELIDI
;
A
#
# COMPACT_ATOMS: atom_id res chain seq x y z
N MET A 1 -23.39 -13.66 1.07
CA MET A 1 -22.55 -12.91 2.02
C MET A 1 -21.11 -13.42 1.89
N PHE A 2 -20.09 -12.68 2.33
CA PHE A 2 -18.71 -13.17 2.38
C PHE A 2 -18.13 -13.01 3.78
N ASP A 3 -17.54 -14.06 4.34
CA ASP A 3 -17.22 -14.14 5.76
C ASP A 3 -15.71 -14.05 6.03
N PHE A 4 -15.32 -13.10 6.86
CA PHE A 4 -13.97 -13.02 7.41
C PHE A 4 -13.99 -13.66 8.80
N ILE A 5 -13.43 -14.87 8.91
CA ILE A 5 -13.55 -15.72 10.10
C ILE A 5 -12.26 -15.64 10.93
N GLU A 6 -12.38 -15.21 12.17
CA GLU A 6 -11.30 -15.29 13.16
C GLU A 6 -11.10 -16.72 13.67
N ARG A 7 -9.97 -16.96 14.35
CA ARG A 7 -9.69 -18.26 14.97
C ARG A 7 -10.69 -18.62 16.07
N ASP A 8 -11.27 -17.60 16.68
CA ASP A 8 -12.11 -17.65 17.87
C ASP A 8 -13.60 -17.83 17.48
N GLY A 9 -13.90 -17.97 16.18
CA GLY A 9 -15.25 -18.17 15.65
C GLY A 9 -16.01 -16.89 15.31
N ARG A 10 -15.47 -15.70 15.62
CA ARG A 10 -16.09 -14.43 15.21
C ARG A 10 -16.04 -14.28 13.69
N SER A 11 -17.16 -13.86 13.11
CA SER A 11 -17.30 -13.66 11.67
C SER A 11 -17.65 -12.21 11.37
N PHE A 12 -16.93 -11.60 10.43
CA PHE A 12 -17.24 -10.27 9.89
C PHE A 12 -17.77 -10.42 8.47
N PHE A 13 -18.85 -9.72 8.17
CA PHE A 13 -19.57 -9.88 6.92
C PHE A 13 -19.20 -8.77 5.94
N GLY A 14 -18.75 -9.18 4.75
CA GLY A 14 -18.60 -8.33 3.58
C GLY A 14 -19.64 -8.67 2.52
N HIS A 15 -19.93 -7.69 1.66
CA HIS A 15 -20.78 -7.94 0.50
C HIS A 15 -19.99 -8.73 -0.55
N LYS A 16 -20.43 -9.95 -0.86
CA LYS A 16 -19.73 -10.91 -1.74
C LYS A 16 -19.35 -10.32 -3.10
N GLN A 17 -20.23 -9.52 -3.70
CA GLN A 17 -19.95 -8.86 -4.97
C GLN A 17 -18.83 -7.82 -4.85
N ILE A 18 -18.78 -7.06 -3.74
CA ILE A 18 -17.73 -6.06 -3.50
C ILE A 18 -16.39 -6.78 -3.29
N VAL A 19 -16.37 -7.85 -2.51
CA VAL A 19 -15.17 -8.65 -2.26
C VAL A 19 -14.62 -9.26 -3.56
N LYS A 20 -15.48 -9.91 -4.36
CA LYS A 20 -15.07 -10.51 -5.65
C LYS A 20 -14.64 -9.48 -6.69
N LEU A 21 -15.30 -8.31 -6.72
CA LEU A 21 -14.92 -7.21 -7.60
C LEU A 21 -13.51 -6.68 -7.27
N GLN A 22 -13.17 -6.67 -5.98
CA GLN A 22 -11.94 -6.05 -5.48
C GLN A 22 -10.74 -7.01 -5.45
N SER A 23 -10.97 -8.31 -5.28
CA SER A 23 -9.90 -9.32 -5.21
C SER A 23 -10.19 -10.54 -6.07
N LYS A 24 -9.33 -10.75 -7.07
CA LYS A 24 -9.32 -11.98 -7.88
C LYS A 24 -8.78 -13.20 -7.12
N MET A 25 -8.16 -13.00 -5.95
CA MET A 25 -7.63 -14.10 -5.12
C MET A 25 -8.72 -14.85 -4.36
N ILE A 26 -9.93 -14.30 -4.34
CA ILE A 26 -11.08 -14.80 -3.58
C ILE A 26 -12.14 -15.25 -4.59
N SER A 27 -11.84 -16.27 -5.41
CA SER A 27 -12.76 -16.69 -6.47
C SER A 27 -13.78 -17.73 -6.00
N ASP A 28 -13.36 -18.70 -5.18
CA ASP A 28 -14.14 -19.95 -5.03
C ASP A 28 -14.74 -20.19 -3.63
N LYS A 29 -14.30 -19.42 -2.62
CA LYS A 29 -14.82 -19.54 -1.26
C LYS A 29 -15.68 -18.33 -0.92
N ASP A 30 -16.66 -18.55 -0.05
CA ASP A 30 -17.48 -17.49 0.54
C ASP A 30 -16.93 -17.03 1.90
N TRP A 31 -15.72 -17.48 2.25
CA TRP A 31 -15.07 -17.09 3.49
C TRP A 31 -13.54 -17.09 3.36
N ILE A 32 -12.89 -16.35 4.26
CA ILE A 32 -11.44 -16.38 4.44
C ILE A 32 -11.09 -16.33 5.93
N ARG A 33 -10.04 -17.06 6.30
CA ARG A 33 -9.51 -17.01 7.67
C ARG A 33 -8.65 -15.77 7.85
N VAL A 34 -8.97 -14.96 8.86
CA VAL A 34 -8.18 -13.78 9.21
C VAL A 34 -6.92 -14.21 9.98
N PRO A 35 -5.72 -13.78 9.54
CA PRO A 35 -4.48 -14.02 10.26
C PRO A 35 -4.48 -13.38 11.66
N LYS A 36 -3.96 -14.09 12.68
CA LYS A 36 -3.80 -13.58 14.07
C LYS A 36 -3.06 -12.25 14.19
N SER A 37 -2.26 -11.91 13.19
CA SER A 37 -1.50 -10.68 13.16
C SER A 37 -2.37 -9.44 12.94
N ILE A 38 -3.63 -9.59 12.53
CA ILE A 38 -4.59 -8.51 12.23
C ILE A 38 -5.57 -8.42 13.41
N THR A 39 -5.71 -7.23 14.00
CA THR A 39 -6.71 -7.02 15.06
C THR A 39 -8.10 -6.77 14.48
N VAL A 40 -9.12 -6.91 15.31
CA VAL A 40 -10.52 -6.63 14.94
C VAL A 40 -10.68 -5.19 14.43
N GLU A 41 -10.04 -4.22 15.09
CA GLU A 41 -10.12 -2.81 14.71
C GLU A 41 -9.50 -2.57 13.33
N GLU A 42 -8.34 -3.18 13.07
CA GLU A 42 -7.66 -3.10 11.78
C GLU A 42 -8.49 -3.74 10.65
N LEU A 43 -9.12 -4.88 10.93
CA LEU A 43 -10.03 -5.55 10.00
C LEU A 43 -11.26 -4.68 9.72
N CYS A 44 -11.89 -4.11 10.75
CA CYS A 44 -13.02 -3.20 10.62
C CYS A 44 -12.69 -1.98 9.75
N VAL A 45 -11.55 -1.33 9.99
CA VAL A 45 -11.10 -0.19 9.18
C VAL A 45 -10.88 -0.61 7.73
N PHE A 46 -10.20 -1.73 7.49
CA PHE A 46 -9.98 -2.25 6.13
C PHE A 46 -11.29 -2.55 5.40
N LEU A 47 -12.25 -3.20 6.06
CA LEU A 47 -13.56 -3.51 5.48
C LEU A 47 -14.33 -2.23 5.18
N GLN A 48 -14.41 -1.28 6.11
CA GLN A 48 -15.09 0.00 5.87
C GLN A 48 -14.50 0.74 4.67
N VAL A 49 -13.18 0.86 4.57
CA VAL A 49 -12.53 1.51 3.42
C VAL A 49 -12.83 0.77 2.12
N THR A 50 -12.77 -0.56 2.13
CA THR A 50 -13.07 -1.40 0.97
C THR A 50 -14.52 -1.24 0.50
N HIS A 51 -15.43 -1.01 1.44
CA HIS A 51 -16.83 -0.70 1.20
C HIS A 51 -17.09 0.77 0.80
N GLY A 52 -16.04 1.58 0.64
CA GLY A 52 -16.14 2.96 0.14
C GLY A 52 -16.30 4.03 1.23
N VAL A 53 -16.22 3.66 2.52
CA VAL A 53 -16.29 4.63 3.62
C VAL A 53 -15.04 5.51 3.61
N ARG A 54 -15.25 6.84 3.58
CA ARG A 54 -14.17 7.84 3.52
C ARG A 54 -13.65 8.22 4.91
N LEU A 55 -13.00 7.28 5.59
CA LEU A 55 -12.45 7.50 6.93
C LEU A 55 -11.26 8.49 6.91
N GLN A 56 -11.17 9.33 7.94
CA GLN A 56 -10.02 10.18 8.20
C GLN A 56 -8.91 9.40 8.91
N LEU A 57 -8.16 8.62 8.13
CA LEU A 57 -7.10 7.76 8.67
C LEU A 57 -5.79 8.51 8.91
N THR A 58 -5.10 8.13 9.99
CA THR A 58 -3.71 8.49 10.25
C THR A 58 -2.76 7.79 9.27
N ALA A 59 -1.52 8.27 9.14
CA ALA A 59 -0.52 7.61 8.30
C ALA A 59 -0.20 6.18 8.76
N LYS A 60 -0.33 5.89 10.06
CA LYS A 60 -0.15 4.55 10.63
C LYS A 60 -1.28 3.62 10.20
N GLU A 61 -2.52 4.07 10.30
CA GLU A 61 -3.69 3.32 9.86
C GLU A 61 -3.67 3.09 8.35
N LEU A 62 -3.37 4.11 7.54
CA LEU A 62 -3.24 3.96 6.08
C LEU A 62 -2.21 2.90 5.70
N LYS A 63 -1.03 2.93 6.33
CA LYS A 63 0.01 1.91 6.11
C LYS A 63 -0.52 0.51 6.46
N ARG A 64 -1.28 0.39 7.54
CA ARG A 64 -1.80 -0.88 8.00
C ARG A 64 -2.90 -1.41 7.08
N THR A 65 -3.82 -0.54 6.66
CA THR A 65 -4.86 -0.86 5.68
C THR A 65 -4.25 -1.28 4.34
N ILE A 66 -3.18 -0.61 3.88
CA ILE A 66 -2.44 -1.03 2.66
C ILE A 66 -1.86 -2.43 2.84
N GLU A 67 -1.23 -2.72 3.98
CA GLU A 67 -0.65 -4.04 4.22
C GLU A 67 -1.69 -5.15 4.18
N ILE A 68 -2.85 -4.92 4.79
CA ILE A 68 -3.98 -5.85 4.80
C ILE A 68 -4.58 -5.99 3.39
N ALA A 69 -4.85 -4.87 2.72
CA ALA A 69 -5.43 -4.85 1.38
C ALA A 69 -4.52 -5.53 0.36
N SER A 70 -3.21 -5.25 0.39
CA SER A 70 -2.23 -5.91 -0.48
C SER A 70 -2.14 -7.42 -0.21
N ARG A 71 -2.25 -7.84 1.07
CA ARG A 71 -2.25 -9.26 1.44
C ARG A 71 -3.46 -10.01 0.87
N PHE A 72 -4.63 -9.37 0.88
CA PHE A 72 -5.86 -9.97 0.38
C PHE A 72 -6.13 -9.65 -1.11
N GLY A 73 -5.26 -8.91 -1.79
CA GLY A 73 -5.39 -8.59 -3.22
C GLY A 73 -6.40 -7.50 -3.56
N PHE A 74 -6.78 -6.64 -2.61
CA PHE A 74 -7.76 -5.55 -2.79
C PHE A 74 -7.12 -4.30 -3.42
N ILE A 75 -6.93 -4.33 -4.73
CA ILE A 75 -6.14 -3.31 -5.45
C ILE A 75 -6.77 -1.91 -5.35
N ASN A 76 -8.10 -1.76 -5.40
CA ASN A 76 -8.68 -0.42 -5.31
C ASN A 76 -8.58 0.17 -3.90
N THR A 77 -8.66 -0.68 -2.86
CA THR A 77 -8.39 -0.26 -1.48
C THR A 77 -6.95 0.25 -1.35
N VAL A 78 -5.97 -0.46 -1.93
CA VAL A 78 -4.58 -0.01 -1.97
C VAL A 78 -4.44 1.34 -2.68
N ARG A 79 -5.06 1.51 -3.85
CA ARG A 79 -5.04 2.77 -4.63
C ARG A 79 -5.67 3.94 -3.87
N TYR A 80 -6.79 3.71 -3.18
CA TYR A 80 -7.42 4.74 -2.36
C TYR A 80 -6.49 5.17 -1.22
N CYS A 81 -5.93 4.22 -0.47
CA CYS A 81 -5.02 4.53 0.63
C CYS A 81 -3.73 5.20 0.14
N GLU A 82 -3.22 4.82 -1.03
CA GLU A 82 -2.09 5.47 -1.70
C GLU A 82 -2.36 6.96 -1.96
N GLN A 83 -3.54 7.29 -2.49
CA GLN A 83 -3.92 8.67 -2.75
C GLN A 83 -4.01 9.49 -1.45
N GLN A 84 -4.52 8.88 -0.38
CA GLN A 84 -4.58 9.53 0.94
C GLN A 84 -3.19 9.74 1.55
N LEU A 85 -2.23 8.83 1.30
CA LEU A 85 -0.85 9.00 1.71
C LEU A 85 -0.19 10.19 0.99
N ILE A 86 -0.41 10.34 -0.32
CA ILE A 86 0.13 11.47 -1.10
C ILE A 86 -0.38 12.80 -0.51
N LYS A 87 -1.69 12.91 -0.25
CA LYS A 87 -2.28 14.13 0.34
C LYS A 87 -1.72 14.47 1.72
N LYS A 88 -1.33 13.46 2.50
CA LYS A 88 -0.78 13.64 3.85
C LYS A 88 0.76 13.71 3.85
N ASP A 89 1.42 13.57 2.71
CA ASP A 89 2.87 13.45 2.65
C ASP A 89 3.58 14.73 3.14
N GLU A 90 3.01 15.89 2.81
CA GLU A 90 3.49 17.21 3.21
C GLU A 90 3.56 17.38 4.73
N GLN A 91 2.65 16.74 5.46
CA GLN A 91 2.56 16.79 6.92
C GLN A 91 3.35 15.67 7.60
N SER A 92 3.93 14.75 6.83
CA SER A 92 4.55 13.54 7.36
C SER A 92 6.01 13.76 7.77
N LYS A 93 6.27 13.63 9.08
CA LYS A 93 7.63 13.66 9.67
C LYS A 93 8.51 12.45 9.33
N LEU A 94 8.01 11.50 8.52
CA LEU A 94 8.77 10.29 8.16
C LEU A 94 9.91 10.61 7.20
N LYS A 95 11.09 10.03 7.45
CA LYS A 95 12.24 10.12 6.54
C LYS A 95 11.86 9.59 5.15
N LEU A 96 12.23 10.33 4.10
CA LEU A 96 11.98 9.98 2.69
C LEU A 96 12.37 8.53 2.33
N THR A 97 13.51 8.04 2.81
CA THR A 97 13.94 6.65 2.57
C THR A 97 12.95 5.61 3.12
N ARG A 98 12.31 5.87 4.27
CA ARG A 98 11.29 4.99 4.83
C ARG A 98 10.01 5.01 4.00
N LYS A 99 9.62 6.19 3.50
CA LYS A 99 8.46 6.37 2.60
C LYS A 99 8.68 5.60 1.29
N ILE A 100 9.85 5.74 0.68
CA ILE A 100 10.21 5.03 -0.56
C ILE A 100 10.24 3.51 -0.34
N LYS A 101 10.82 3.04 0.76
CA LYS A 101 10.83 1.60 1.09
C LYS A 101 9.41 1.03 1.22
N LEU A 102 8.49 1.80 1.80
CA LEU A 102 7.09 1.43 1.91
C LEU A 102 6.43 1.39 0.53
N ALA A 103 6.65 2.41 -0.30
CA ALA A 103 6.10 2.47 -1.65
C ALA A 103 6.54 1.28 -2.50
N VAL A 104 7.83 0.94 -2.47
CA VAL A 104 8.38 -0.24 -3.15
C VAL A 104 7.78 -1.55 -2.59
N LYS A 105 7.73 -1.72 -1.25
CA LYS A 105 7.23 -2.95 -0.62
C LYS A 105 5.80 -3.27 -1.06
N PHE A 106 4.94 -2.26 -1.20
CA PHE A 106 3.53 -2.43 -1.52
C PHE A 106 3.17 -2.05 -2.96
N LYS A 107 4.16 -1.86 -3.84
CA LYS A 107 3.98 -1.49 -5.25
C LYS A 107 3.11 -0.24 -5.45
N LEU A 108 3.33 0.79 -4.63
CA LEU A 108 2.63 2.08 -4.68
C LEU A 108 3.33 3.02 -5.69
N GLU A 109 3.07 2.81 -6.98
CA GLU A 109 3.76 3.51 -8.07
C GLU A 109 3.52 5.03 -8.08
N ARG A 110 2.28 5.47 -7.83
CA ARG A 110 1.95 6.91 -7.82
C ARG A 110 2.62 7.61 -6.66
N TYR A 111 2.63 6.96 -5.50
CA TYR A 111 3.32 7.47 -4.33
C TYR A 111 4.84 7.43 -4.51
N LEU A 112 5.39 6.38 -5.13
CA LEU A 112 6.82 6.32 -5.47
C LEU A 112 7.23 7.48 -6.38
N ASN A 113 6.47 7.72 -7.46
CA ASN A 113 6.69 8.83 -8.38
C ASN A 113 6.64 10.18 -7.65
N HIS A 114 5.67 10.38 -6.76
CA HIS A 114 5.56 11.59 -5.95
C HIS A 114 6.80 11.80 -5.05
N LEU A 115 7.29 10.75 -4.38
CA LEU A 115 8.42 10.82 -3.47
C LEU A 115 9.76 11.06 -4.20
N ILE A 116 9.94 10.43 -5.36
CA ILE A 116 11.19 10.52 -6.13
C ILE A 116 11.39 11.92 -6.71
N LYS A 117 10.31 12.64 -7.06
CA LYS A 117 10.37 14.05 -7.48
C LYS A 117 11.02 14.97 -6.43
N GLN A 118 10.95 14.62 -5.15
CA GLN A 118 11.56 15.40 -4.06
C GLN A 118 13.09 15.22 -3.99
N ILE A 119 13.68 14.28 -4.74
CA ILE A 119 15.12 14.02 -4.76
C ILE A 119 15.78 14.93 -5.79
N LYS A 120 16.66 15.81 -5.31
CA LYS A 120 17.37 16.81 -6.14
C LYS A 120 18.83 16.49 -6.43
N SER A 121 19.37 15.38 -5.91
CA SER A 121 20.79 15.03 -6.10
C SER A 121 20.95 13.55 -6.49
N PRO A 122 21.80 13.25 -7.49
CA PRO A 122 22.06 11.88 -7.92
C PRO A 122 22.72 11.04 -6.82
N GLU A 123 23.60 11.62 -6.01
CA GLU A 123 24.26 10.93 -4.88
C GLU A 123 23.24 10.50 -3.83
N ARG A 124 22.22 11.33 -3.58
CA ARG A 124 21.14 11.00 -2.65
C ARG A 124 20.27 9.87 -3.20
N LEU A 125 19.98 9.88 -4.50
CA LEU A 125 19.25 8.79 -5.18
C LEU A 125 20.02 7.47 -5.06
N MET A 126 21.32 7.47 -5.34
CA MET A 126 22.16 6.27 -5.25
C MET A 126 22.28 5.72 -3.82
N ARG A 127 22.36 6.59 -2.81
CA ARG A 127 22.32 6.15 -1.40
C ARG A 127 21.00 5.47 -1.04
N ILE A 128 19.89 5.92 -1.61
CA ILE A 128 18.57 5.29 -1.40
C ILE A 128 18.52 3.94 -2.09
N LEU A 129 18.95 3.86 -3.36
CA LEU A 129 18.98 2.63 -4.15
C LEU A 129 19.84 1.54 -3.49
N LYS A 130 21.04 1.88 -3.01
CA LYS A 130 21.91 0.96 -2.24
C LYS A 130 21.20 0.36 -1.03
N ARG A 131 20.35 1.13 -0.35
CA ARG A 131 19.58 0.66 0.82
C ARG A 131 18.37 -0.19 0.47
N LEU A 132 17.82 -0.05 -0.73
CA LEU A 132 16.61 -0.77 -1.17
C LEU A 132 16.92 -2.16 -1.72
N LYS A 133 18.20 -2.47 -2.01
CA LYS A 133 18.63 -3.65 -2.77
C LYS A 133 17.95 -3.68 -4.14
N ILE A 134 18.60 -3.03 -5.11
CA ILE A 134 18.10 -2.77 -6.48
C ILE A 134 17.52 -4.03 -7.15
N GLU A 135 18.14 -5.20 -6.93
CA GLU A 135 17.72 -6.50 -7.46
C GLU A 135 16.31 -6.95 -7.06
N LYS A 136 15.75 -6.39 -5.96
CA LYS A 136 14.42 -6.72 -5.47
C LYS A 136 13.34 -5.74 -5.93
N LEU A 137 13.70 -4.73 -6.72
CA LEU A 137 12.75 -3.77 -7.27
C LEU A 137 11.93 -4.41 -8.39
N SER A 138 10.67 -4.00 -8.50
CA SER A 138 9.90 -4.31 -9.71
C SER A 138 10.50 -3.57 -10.91
N SER A 139 10.29 -4.10 -12.11
CA SER A 139 10.69 -3.44 -13.36
C SER A 139 10.15 -2.01 -13.43
N GLU A 140 8.91 -1.80 -13.02
CA GLU A 140 8.29 -0.47 -13.02
C GLU A 140 8.95 0.49 -12.03
N SER A 141 9.19 0.04 -10.79
CA SER A 141 9.93 0.85 -9.81
C SER A 141 11.34 1.18 -10.29
N MET A 142 12.04 0.23 -10.93
CA MET A 142 13.39 0.44 -11.47
C MET A 142 13.37 1.49 -12.58
N LYS A 143 12.41 1.42 -13.52
CA LYS A 143 12.23 2.45 -14.56
C LYS A 143 12.05 3.84 -13.95
N THR A 144 11.24 3.97 -12.91
CA THR A 144 11.06 5.25 -12.20
C THR A 144 12.40 5.79 -11.66
N PHE A 145 13.21 4.93 -11.02
CA PHE A 145 14.49 5.36 -10.47
C PHE A 145 15.51 5.74 -11.55
N VAL A 146 15.59 4.95 -12.63
CA VAL A 146 16.48 5.24 -13.76
C VAL A 146 16.07 6.53 -14.45
N GLY A 147 14.78 6.72 -14.74
CA GLY A 147 14.26 7.95 -15.30
C GLY A 147 14.63 9.17 -14.45
N LYS A 148 14.49 9.07 -13.12
CA LYS A 148 14.92 10.15 -12.24
C LYS A 148 16.43 10.38 -12.25
N TYR A 149 17.24 9.33 -12.37
CA TYR A 149 18.68 9.47 -12.39
C TYR A 149 19.14 10.22 -13.65
N LEU A 150 18.59 9.86 -14.82
CA LEU A 150 18.86 10.55 -16.08
C LEU A 150 18.49 12.05 -16.00
N GLU A 151 17.29 12.36 -15.48
CA GLU A 151 16.89 13.76 -15.21
C GLU A 151 17.86 14.56 -14.32
N LEU A 152 18.65 13.89 -13.47
CA LEU A 152 19.56 14.55 -12.53
C LEU A 152 20.99 14.69 -13.05
N ILE A 153 21.35 14.00 -14.13
CA ILE A 153 22.69 14.07 -14.75
C ILE A 153 22.69 14.86 -16.06
N ASP A 154 21.52 15.01 -16.70
CA ASP A 154 21.33 15.82 -17.92
C ASP A 154 21.12 17.33 -17.61
N ILE A 155 21.31 17.75 -16.35
CA ILE A 155 21.28 19.15 -15.86
C ILE A 155 22.68 19.50 -15.36
#